data_AF-A0A2E6U6F9-F1
#
_entry.id   AF-A0A2E6U6F9-F1
#
_cell.length_a   1.000
_cell.length_b   1.000
_cell.length_c   1.000
_cell.angle_alpha   90.00
_cell.angle_beta   90.00
_cell.angle_gamma   90.00
#
_symmetry.space_group_name_H-M   'P 1'
#
loop_
_entity.id
_entity.type
_entity.pdbx_description
1 polymer ?
#
loop_
_entity_poly.entity_id
_entity_poly.type
_entity_poly.pdbx_seq_one_letter_code
_entity_poly.pdbx_strand_id
1 'polypeptide(L)'
;MVPSGHRHHRFACGRHGGHGAPQQGRRARLEHRHAGGACRCETGRGVGRTTQRRRPARSIDRLGRCGHRRAPQRRLDPRRIGGLLREAGVRFETHRLAPRVMSGNPVFNERRFTTIANSVPSNEVMTIEGALQKASILFGALLVGMLVMFGAYAGLDASTPGAGMALAGVAATIGGIGAFILVIGLVFVRPKGTPTFAMTAYVGLEILFLSGFTYIMELAYPGIALQAGLVTAGITGSMTMLYTSRVIRVGPRFNMVMAALVSTVMFVYVGQFLLYLIGGVTIPFIHGSGLIGIGFSAIIVAIASFTLLSDFYFIEMGAKQGFPKHMEWWAAFGLLMSVVWIYIEVLRLISKLRD
;
A
#
# COMPACT_ATOMS: atom_id res chain seq x y z
N MET A 1 47.57 -33.25 64.04
CA MET A 1 46.17 -33.49 63.65
C MET A 1 45.72 -32.38 62.70
N VAL A 2 45.74 -32.65 61.38
CA VAL A 2 44.95 -32.02 60.30
C VAL A 2 45.04 -33.00 59.13
N PRO A 3 43.93 -33.50 58.53
CA PRO A 3 43.96 -34.11 57.20
C PRO A 3 43.46 -33.07 56.17
N SER A 4 44.24 -32.68 55.16
CA SER A 4 44.63 -33.38 53.91
C SER A 4 43.47 -33.55 52.91
N GLY A 5 43.69 -33.01 51.71
CA GLY A 5 42.77 -33.07 50.59
C GLY A 5 43.38 -33.68 49.33
N HIS A 6 42.63 -33.49 48.25
CA HIS A 6 42.98 -33.54 46.81
C HIS A 6 42.87 -34.84 45.98
N ARG A 7 42.10 -34.65 44.89
CA ARG A 7 42.25 -35.11 43.48
C ARG A 7 42.06 -36.61 43.15
N HIS A 8 41.29 -36.90 42.09
CA HIS A 8 41.85 -37.20 40.76
C HIS A 8 40.78 -37.46 39.67
N HIS A 9 41.22 -37.15 38.43
CA HIS A 9 40.61 -37.25 37.11
C HIS A 9 40.09 -38.63 36.68
N ARG A 10 39.16 -38.67 35.70
CA ARG A 10 39.22 -39.58 34.54
C ARG A 10 38.65 -38.95 33.26
N PHE A 11 39.46 -38.97 32.21
CA PHE A 11 39.14 -38.86 30.77
C PHE A 11 39.87 -40.04 30.10
N ALA A 12 39.26 -40.75 29.12
CA ALA A 12 39.98 -41.40 28.00
C ALA A 12 39.04 -42.02 26.94
N CYS A 13 39.34 -41.70 25.67
CA CYS A 13 39.36 -42.47 24.40
C CYS A 13 38.13 -43.29 23.92
N GLY A 14 37.62 -43.24 22.67
CA GLY A 14 38.23 -43.17 21.31
C GLY A 14 38.30 -44.61 20.71
N ARG A 15 37.94 -45.02 19.47
CA ARG A 15 37.76 -44.41 18.13
C ARG A 15 37.23 -45.49 17.13
N HIS A 16 36.87 -45.06 15.91
CA HIS A 16 36.55 -45.78 14.64
C HIS A 16 35.10 -46.28 14.44
N GLY A 17 34.38 -46.00 13.34
CA GLY A 17 34.65 -45.25 12.10
C GLY A 17 33.62 -45.67 11.01
N GLY A 18 33.19 -44.75 10.14
CA GLY A 18 32.62 -45.11 8.83
C GLY A 18 31.36 -44.39 8.35
N HIS A 19 31.57 -43.30 7.59
CA HIS A 19 30.87 -42.85 6.37
C HIS A 19 29.33 -42.76 6.25
N GLY A 20 28.87 -41.58 5.81
CA GLY A 20 27.83 -41.45 4.77
C GLY A 20 26.54 -40.74 5.18
N ALA A 21 26.35 -39.52 4.72
CA ALA A 21 25.04 -38.92 4.44
C ALA A 21 24.90 -38.80 2.89
N PRO A 22 23.74 -38.47 2.28
CA PRO A 22 22.36 -38.37 2.80
C PRO A 22 21.33 -39.13 1.91
N GLN A 23 20.06 -39.25 2.35
CA GLN A 23 18.82 -39.10 1.55
C GLN A 23 17.63 -39.98 2.02
N GLN A 24 16.45 -39.35 2.00
CA GLN A 24 15.11 -39.91 1.75
C GLN A 24 14.41 -40.78 2.81
N GLY A 25 13.30 -40.24 3.31
CA GLY A 25 12.21 -40.94 3.98
C GLY A 25 11.49 -40.00 4.95
N ARG A 26 10.17 -39.87 5.04
CA ARG A 26 9.04 -40.61 4.49
C ARG A 26 7.82 -39.67 4.52
N ARG A 27 6.87 -39.98 3.64
CA ARG A 27 5.50 -39.45 3.57
C ARG A 27 4.79 -39.51 4.93
N ALA A 28 4.09 -38.44 5.30
CA ALA A 28 2.94 -38.51 6.20
C ALA A 28 1.77 -37.74 5.56
N ARG A 29 0.78 -38.53 5.16
CA ARG A 29 -0.41 -38.19 4.40
C ARG A 29 -1.43 -37.55 5.35
N LEU A 30 -2.01 -36.43 4.94
CA LEU A 30 -3.20 -35.84 5.55
C LEU A 30 -4.39 -36.79 5.40
N GLU A 31 -5.01 -37.20 6.52
CA GLU A 31 -6.37 -37.72 6.51
C GLU A 31 -7.17 -37.07 7.66
N HIS A 32 -7.87 -35.99 7.33
CA HIS A 32 -8.97 -35.47 8.14
C HIS A 32 -10.19 -36.39 7.94
N ARG A 33 -10.54 -37.15 8.99
CA ARG A 33 -11.82 -37.88 9.06
C ARG A 33 -12.98 -36.88 9.19
N HIS A 34 -13.78 -36.76 8.12
CA HIS A 34 -15.13 -36.21 8.20
C HIS A 34 -16.06 -37.26 8.81
N ALA A 35 -16.62 -36.97 9.98
CA ALA A 35 -17.74 -37.71 10.54
C ALA A 35 -19.03 -37.30 9.82
N GLY A 36 -19.39 -38.04 8.76
CA GLY A 36 -20.72 -37.99 8.15
C GLY A 36 -21.65 -38.97 8.88
N GLY A 37 -22.59 -38.43 9.66
CA GLY A 37 -23.65 -39.22 10.30
C GLY A 37 -24.61 -39.76 9.24
N ALA A 38 -24.67 -41.08 9.10
CA ALA A 38 -25.70 -41.77 8.33
C ALA A 38 -26.90 -42.10 9.24
N CYS A 39 -28.09 -41.61 8.90
CA CYS A 39 -29.34 -42.07 9.49
C CYS A 39 -29.61 -43.51 9.03
N ARG A 40 -29.58 -44.45 9.98
CA ARG A 40 -30.01 -45.84 9.78
C ARG A 40 -31.50 -45.94 10.12
N CYS A 41 -32.33 -46.34 9.15
CA CYS A 41 -33.69 -46.80 9.42
C CYS A 41 -33.66 -48.29 9.77
N GLU A 42 -34.04 -48.63 11.00
CA GLU A 42 -34.39 -49.99 11.39
C GLU A 42 -35.91 -50.18 11.25
N THR A 43 -36.32 -51.16 10.46
CA THR A 43 -37.65 -51.78 10.54
C THR A 43 -37.49 -53.11 11.26
N GLY A 44 -38.08 -53.20 12.46
CA GLY A 44 -38.13 -54.44 13.23
C GLY A 44 -39.38 -55.29 12.94
N ARG A 45 -39.32 -56.52 13.49
CA ARG A 45 -40.30 -57.63 13.56
C ARG A 45 -40.16 -58.64 12.41
N GLY A 46 -40.04 -59.96 12.64
CA GLY A 46 -40.05 -60.79 13.83
C GLY A 46 -40.34 -62.25 13.41
N VAL A 47 -39.67 -63.21 14.06
CA VAL A 47 -40.04 -64.65 14.24
C VAL A 47 -40.26 -65.53 12.99
N GLY A 48 -39.52 -66.65 12.91
CA GLY A 48 -40.02 -67.91 12.33
C GLY A 48 -39.25 -68.57 11.17
N ARG A 49 -38.38 -69.53 11.55
CA ARG A 49 -37.86 -70.74 10.87
C ARG A 49 -38.01 -71.00 9.32
N THR A 50 -36.84 -71.41 8.79
CA THR A 50 -36.53 -72.53 7.86
C THR A 50 -36.75 -72.44 6.33
N THR A 51 -35.61 -72.70 5.64
CA THR A 51 -35.37 -73.48 4.42
C THR A 51 -35.64 -72.93 3.00
N GLN A 52 -34.53 -72.95 2.24
CA GLN A 52 -34.34 -73.36 0.83
C GLN A 52 -34.77 -72.48 -0.37
N ARG A 53 -33.71 -72.14 -1.14
CA ARG A 53 -33.57 -72.14 -2.61
C ARG A 53 -34.43 -71.20 -3.49
N ARG A 54 -33.71 -70.18 -4.01
CA ARG A 54 -33.65 -69.65 -5.40
C ARG A 54 -34.85 -69.85 -6.33
N ARG A 55 -35.49 -68.73 -6.75
CA ARG A 55 -35.80 -68.34 -8.15
C ARG A 55 -36.11 -66.81 -8.23
N PRO A 56 -35.88 -66.13 -9.37
CA PRO A 56 -36.36 -64.76 -9.61
C PRO A 56 -37.57 -64.75 -10.57
N ALA A 57 -38.51 -63.81 -10.39
CA ALA A 57 -39.21 -63.09 -11.47
C ALA A 57 -40.31 -62.13 -10.95
N ARG A 58 -40.21 -60.88 -11.44
CA ARG A 58 -41.26 -59.95 -11.91
C ARG A 58 -42.32 -59.35 -10.97
N SER A 59 -42.35 -58.02 -11.11
CA SER A 59 -43.48 -57.07 -11.20
C SER A 59 -44.32 -56.79 -9.97
N ILE A 60 -44.44 -55.51 -9.60
CA ILE A 60 -45.59 -54.64 -9.93
C ILE A 60 -45.38 -53.25 -9.29
N ASP A 61 -45.85 -52.25 -10.02
CA ASP A 61 -45.93 -50.82 -9.73
C ASP A 61 -46.48 -50.37 -8.37
N ARG A 62 -46.21 -49.08 -8.12
CA ARG A 62 -46.84 -48.11 -7.18
C ARG A 62 -46.07 -47.87 -5.90
N LEU A 63 -45.40 -46.72 -5.83
CA LEU A 63 -45.22 -45.99 -4.56
C LEU A 63 -45.49 -44.50 -4.77
N GLY A 64 -46.52 -44.04 -4.06
CA GLY A 64 -46.99 -42.67 -4.04
C GLY A 64 -46.16 -41.75 -3.14
N ARG A 65 -46.45 -40.46 -3.27
CA ARG A 65 -45.94 -39.34 -2.47
C ARG A 65 -46.06 -39.61 -0.97
N CYS A 66 -44.95 -39.54 -0.25
CA CYS A 66 -44.93 -39.39 1.20
C CYS A 66 -44.60 -37.93 1.57
N GLY A 67 -45.51 -37.31 2.32
CA GLY A 67 -45.39 -35.96 2.84
C GLY A 67 -44.43 -35.86 4.04
N HIS A 68 -43.64 -34.78 4.05
CA HIS A 68 -42.78 -34.41 5.19
C HIS A 68 -43.64 -33.90 6.36
N ARG A 69 -43.77 -34.70 7.44
CA ARG A 69 -44.16 -34.16 8.76
C ARG A 69 -42.93 -33.50 9.39
N ARG A 70 -43.02 -32.20 9.72
CA ARG A 70 -42.02 -31.47 10.49
C ARG A 70 -42.05 -31.94 11.95
N ALA A 71 -40.90 -32.33 12.50
CA ALA A 71 -40.72 -32.56 13.93
C ALA A 71 -40.86 -31.24 14.71
N PRO A 72 -41.35 -31.26 15.97
CA PRO A 72 -41.54 -30.05 16.74
C PRO A 72 -40.18 -29.46 17.16
N GLN A 73 -39.92 -28.20 16.80
CA GLN A 73 -38.78 -27.44 17.30
C GLN A 73 -38.98 -27.16 18.79
N ARG A 74 -38.37 -27.97 19.66
CA ARG A 74 -38.13 -27.55 21.05
C ARG A 74 -37.18 -26.36 21.01
N ARG A 75 -37.63 -25.19 21.47
CA ARG A 75 -36.76 -24.02 21.68
C ARG A 75 -35.69 -24.42 22.71
N LEU A 76 -34.45 -24.56 22.27
CA LEU A 76 -33.32 -24.74 23.20
C LEU A 76 -33.03 -23.41 23.89
N ASP A 77 -32.98 -23.45 25.22
CA ASP A 77 -32.66 -22.31 26.07
C ASP A 77 -31.15 -21.98 25.97
N PRO A 78 -30.76 -20.77 25.52
CA PRO A 78 -29.35 -20.37 25.34
C PRO A 78 -28.52 -20.48 26.61
N ARG A 79 -29.14 -20.36 27.80
CA ARG A 79 -28.43 -20.37 29.08
C ARG A 79 -27.89 -21.74 29.46
N ARG A 80 -28.57 -22.83 29.08
CA ARG A 80 -28.08 -24.20 29.31
C ARG A 80 -26.88 -24.55 28.43
N ILE A 81 -26.81 -24.00 27.22
CA ILE A 81 -25.70 -24.24 26.29
C ILE A 81 -24.43 -23.54 26.78
N GLY A 82 -24.55 -22.32 27.32
CA GLY A 82 -23.42 -21.59 27.89
C GLY A 82 -22.75 -22.30 29.07
N GLY A 83 -23.54 -22.95 29.94
CA GLY A 83 -23.01 -23.76 31.05
C GLY A 83 -22.26 -25.00 30.58
N LEU A 84 -22.85 -25.76 29.65
CA LEU A 84 -22.24 -26.99 29.11
C LEU A 84 -20.96 -26.72 28.31
N LEU A 85 -20.87 -25.60 27.60
CA LEU A 85 -19.66 -25.20 26.88
C LEU A 85 -18.51 -24.79 27.83
N ARG A 86 -18.85 -24.28 29.02
CA ARG A 86 -17.87 -23.88 30.04
C ARG A 86 -17.29 -25.09 30.77
N GLU A 87 -18.12 -26.09 31.08
CA GLU A 87 -17.65 -27.35 31.66
C GLU A 87 -16.84 -28.20 30.68
N ALA A 88 -17.14 -28.11 29.38
CA ALA A 88 -16.36 -28.77 28.33
C ALA A 88 -15.02 -28.08 28.00
N GLY A 89 -14.65 -26.99 28.70
CA GLY A 89 -13.40 -26.26 28.48
C GLY A 89 -13.28 -25.59 27.10
N VAL A 90 -14.38 -25.46 26.36
CA VAL A 90 -14.39 -24.91 25.00
C VAL A 90 -14.32 -23.39 25.07
N ARG A 91 -13.10 -22.86 25.02
CA ARG A 91 -12.85 -21.43 24.90
C ARG A 91 -13.08 -21.01 23.45
N PHE A 92 -14.17 -20.29 23.18
CA PHE A 92 -14.38 -19.69 21.87
C PHE A 92 -13.42 -18.52 21.69
N GLU A 93 -12.31 -18.77 20.98
CA GLU A 93 -11.45 -17.70 20.45
C GLU A 93 -12.25 -16.89 19.42
N THR A 94 -12.53 -15.63 19.72
CA THR A 94 -13.20 -14.67 18.84
C THR A 94 -12.33 -14.20 17.65
N HIS A 95 -11.25 -14.92 17.35
CA HIS A 95 -10.25 -14.54 16.33
C HIS A 95 -10.72 -14.66 14.86
N ARG A 96 -11.99 -14.98 14.57
CA ARG A 96 -12.46 -15.27 13.19
C ARG A 96 -13.67 -14.46 12.73
N LEU A 97 -13.77 -13.19 13.08
CA LEU A 97 -14.75 -12.28 12.47
C LEU A 97 -14.14 -10.96 11.95
N ALA A 98 -12.83 -10.93 11.70
CA ALA A 98 -12.25 -9.85 10.90
C ALA A 98 -12.48 -10.16 9.40
N PRO A 99 -13.08 -9.24 8.61
CA PRO A 99 -13.13 -9.40 7.16
C PRO A 99 -11.69 -9.44 6.62
N ARG A 100 -11.35 -10.52 5.89
CA ARG A 100 -10.07 -10.62 5.17
C ARG A 100 -10.02 -9.53 4.11
N VAL A 101 -9.01 -8.69 4.17
CA VAL A 101 -8.69 -7.73 3.10
C VAL A 101 -7.66 -8.41 2.21
N MET A 102 -8.14 -9.27 1.32
CA MET A 102 -7.30 -9.79 0.25
C MET A 102 -7.11 -8.68 -0.79
N SER A 103 -5.96 -8.01 -0.72
CA SER A 103 -5.50 -7.14 -1.79
C SER A 103 -4.92 -8.01 -2.91
N GLY A 104 -5.39 -7.83 -4.14
CA GLY A 104 -4.84 -8.48 -5.34
C GLY A 104 -3.50 -7.90 -5.80
N ASN A 105 -2.94 -6.96 -5.03
CA ASN A 105 -1.66 -6.36 -5.31
C ASN A 105 -0.54 -7.19 -4.64
N PRO A 106 0.46 -7.71 -5.39
CA PRO A 106 1.54 -8.53 -4.84
C PRO A 106 2.42 -7.80 -3.81
N VAL A 107 2.33 -6.47 -3.75
CA VAL A 107 2.88 -5.66 -2.67
C VAL A 107 2.19 -5.97 -1.34
N PHE A 108 0.86 -6.11 -1.36
CA PHE A 108 0.00 -6.24 -0.20
C PHE A 108 -0.34 -7.70 0.10
N ASN A 109 0.70 -8.49 0.38
CA ASN A 109 0.52 -9.83 0.92
C ASN A 109 0.15 -9.72 2.41
N GLU A 110 -1.09 -10.10 2.78
CA GLU A 110 -1.64 -10.03 4.16
C GLU A 110 -0.65 -10.54 5.22
N ARG A 111 0.09 -11.62 4.93
CA ARG A 111 1.04 -12.21 5.88
C ARG A 111 2.30 -11.37 6.13
N ARG A 112 2.68 -10.52 5.17
CA ARG A 112 3.88 -9.67 5.28
C ARG A 112 3.55 -8.34 5.98
N PHE A 113 2.33 -7.84 5.81
CA PHE A 113 1.87 -6.62 6.49
C PHE A 113 1.74 -6.81 7.99
N THR A 114 1.25 -7.96 8.45
CA THR A 114 1.18 -8.29 9.88
C THR A 114 2.58 -8.38 10.53
N THR A 115 3.59 -8.84 9.78
CA THR A 115 4.96 -8.93 10.30
C THR A 115 5.64 -7.56 10.41
N ILE A 116 5.39 -6.65 9.45
CA ILE A 116 5.95 -5.29 9.50
C ILE A 116 5.27 -4.46 10.59
N ALA A 117 3.93 -4.56 10.71
CA ALA A 117 3.18 -3.90 11.78
C ALA A 117 3.65 -4.30 13.18
N ASN A 118 4.10 -5.55 13.37
CA ASN A 118 4.59 -6.06 14.64
C ASN A 118 6.11 -5.91 14.84
N SER A 119 6.87 -5.45 13.83
CA SER A 119 8.34 -5.42 13.87
C SER A 119 8.95 -4.20 14.56
N VAL A 120 8.15 -3.16 14.81
CA VAL A 120 8.54 -1.99 15.59
C VAL A 120 7.48 -1.79 16.66
N PRO A 121 7.77 -2.08 17.95
CA PRO A 121 6.86 -1.76 19.04
C PRO A 121 6.87 -0.23 19.22
N SER A 122 6.16 0.47 18.35
CA SER A 122 5.72 1.83 18.62
C SER A 122 4.38 1.69 19.30
N ASN A 123 4.33 1.98 20.61
CA ASN A 123 3.07 2.07 21.37
C ASN A 123 2.20 3.26 20.91
N GLU A 124 2.65 4.00 19.89
CA GLU A 124 1.99 5.18 19.37
C GLU A 124 1.37 4.88 18.01
N VAL A 125 0.09 5.20 17.90
CA VAL A 125 -0.69 5.08 16.67
C VAL A 125 -0.58 6.36 15.84
N MET A 126 -0.75 6.21 14.54
CA MET A 126 -0.80 7.30 13.56
C MET A 126 -1.98 8.23 13.89
N THR A 127 -1.69 9.53 13.89
CA THR A 127 -2.69 10.58 14.07
C THR A 127 -2.82 11.40 12.79
N ILE A 128 -4.02 11.94 12.54
CA ILE A 128 -4.24 12.86 11.41
C ILE A 128 -3.40 14.13 11.62
N GLU A 129 -3.39 14.65 12.85
CA GLU A 129 -2.64 15.85 13.22
C GLU A 129 -1.12 15.66 13.07
N GLY A 130 -0.58 14.52 13.51
CA GLY A 130 0.85 14.21 13.34
C GLY A 130 1.26 14.06 11.88
N ALA A 131 0.42 13.48 11.03
CA ALA A 131 0.65 13.42 9.58
C ALA A 131 0.65 14.82 8.94
N LEU A 132 -0.33 15.67 9.29
CA LEU A 132 -0.42 17.04 8.80
C LEU A 132 0.72 17.92 9.28
N GLN A 133 1.13 17.81 10.55
CA GLN A 133 2.27 18.55 11.09
C GLN A 133 3.58 18.17 10.40
N LYS A 134 3.80 16.88 10.10
CA LYS A 134 4.98 16.45 9.34
C LYS A 134 4.92 16.94 7.89
N ALA A 135 3.74 16.89 7.27
CA ALA A 135 3.54 17.42 5.92
C ALA A 135 3.84 18.91 5.84
N SER A 136 3.37 19.71 6.81
CA SER A 136 3.62 21.16 6.84
C SER A 136 5.10 21.50 7.06
N ILE A 137 5.81 20.72 7.89
CA ILE A 137 7.27 20.88 8.06
C ILE A 137 8.01 20.58 6.75
N LEU A 138 7.69 19.47 6.07
CA LEU A 138 8.32 19.11 4.80
C LEU A 138 8.01 20.12 3.69
N PHE A 139 6.76 20.59 3.61
CA PHE A 139 6.35 21.60 2.64
C PHE A 139 7.01 22.96 2.91
N GLY A 140 7.09 23.37 4.17
CA GLY A 140 7.79 24.58 4.57
C GLY A 140 9.28 24.52 4.25
N ALA A 141 9.93 23.38 4.51
CA ALA A 141 11.32 23.16 4.13
C ALA A 141 11.52 23.22 2.61
N LEU A 142 10.60 22.62 1.84
CA LEU A 142 10.62 22.68 0.38
C LEU A 142 10.49 24.12 -0.12
N LEU A 143 9.53 24.89 0.39
CA LEU A 143 9.29 26.27 -0.03
C LEU A 143 10.47 27.19 0.30
N VAL A 144 10.99 27.10 1.54
CA VAL A 144 12.16 27.88 1.95
C VAL A 144 13.39 27.49 1.14
N GLY A 145 13.64 26.18 0.97
CA GLY A 145 14.74 25.69 0.16
C GLY A 145 14.67 26.15 -1.29
N MET A 146 13.47 26.14 -1.88
CA MET A 146 13.24 26.58 -3.25
C MET A 146 13.48 28.09 -3.40
N LEU A 147 13.01 28.92 -2.46
CA LEU A 147 13.28 30.35 -2.45
C LEU A 147 14.77 30.68 -2.29
N VAL A 148 15.48 29.97 -1.41
CA VAL A 148 16.93 30.15 -1.19
C VAL A 148 17.71 29.79 -2.46
N MET A 149 17.41 28.64 -3.07
CA MET A 149 18.09 28.20 -4.30
C MET A 149 17.77 29.12 -5.48
N PHE A 150 16.51 29.52 -5.63
CA PHE A 150 16.10 30.46 -6.67
C PHE A 150 16.82 31.81 -6.52
N GLY A 151 16.92 32.35 -5.30
CA GLY A 151 17.68 33.56 -5.01
C GLY A 151 19.17 33.40 -5.28
N ALA A 152 19.74 32.22 -5.01
CA ALA A 152 21.13 31.91 -5.34
C ALA A 152 21.37 31.90 -6.87
N TYR A 153 20.46 31.32 -7.66
CA TYR A 153 20.56 31.33 -9.12
C TYR A 153 20.45 32.75 -9.69
N ALA A 154 19.47 33.53 -9.22
CA ALA A 154 19.28 34.92 -9.64
C ALA A 154 20.47 35.81 -9.26
N GLY A 155 21.01 35.64 -8.04
CA GLY A 155 22.19 36.38 -7.59
C GLY A 155 23.45 36.04 -8.39
N LEU A 156 23.60 34.76 -8.78
CA LEU A 156 24.72 34.33 -9.62
C LEU A 156 24.62 34.91 -11.02
N ASP A 157 23.45 34.87 -11.66
CA ASP A 157 23.22 35.47 -12.98
C ASP A 157 23.39 37.00 -12.99
N ALA A 158 23.07 37.69 -11.88
CA ALA A 158 23.33 39.12 -11.75
C ALA A 158 24.83 39.45 -11.74
N SER A 159 25.67 38.55 -11.23
CA SER A 159 27.13 38.72 -11.18
C SER A 159 27.84 38.21 -12.43
N THR A 160 27.39 37.10 -13.01
CA THR A 160 27.94 36.47 -14.21
C THR A 160 26.78 35.98 -15.08
N PRO A 161 26.43 36.70 -16.16
CA PRO A 161 25.32 36.33 -17.02
C PRO A 161 25.45 34.90 -17.56
N GLY A 162 24.43 34.06 -17.30
CA GLY A 162 24.36 32.67 -17.76
C GLY A 162 24.89 31.64 -16.76
N ALA A 163 25.60 32.05 -15.71
CA ALA A 163 26.10 31.15 -14.68
C ALA A 163 24.98 30.59 -13.79
N GLY A 164 23.97 31.40 -13.47
CA GLY A 164 22.78 30.99 -12.72
C GLY A 164 21.97 29.95 -13.49
N MET A 165 21.79 30.15 -14.81
CA MET A 165 21.16 29.16 -15.68
C MET A 165 21.92 27.84 -15.76
N ALA A 166 23.24 27.89 -15.89
CA ALA A 166 24.06 26.68 -15.91
C ALA A 166 23.92 25.90 -14.60
N LEU A 167 23.98 26.60 -13.46
CA LEU A 167 23.82 25.98 -12.15
C LEU A 167 22.40 25.43 -11.94
N ALA A 168 21.37 26.16 -12.36
CA ALA A 168 19.97 25.73 -12.31
C ALA A 168 19.74 24.46 -13.16
N GLY A 169 20.34 24.37 -14.35
CA GLY A 169 20.27 23.18 -15.20
C GLY A 169 20.95 21.96 -14.57
N VAL A 170 22.13 22.15 -13.97
CA VAL A 170 22.85 21.09 -13.24
C VAL A 170 22.05 20.65 -12.01
N ALA A 171 21.54 21.60 -11.22
CA ALA A 171 20.72 21.32 -10.04
C ALA A 171 19.42 20.59 -10.42
N ALA A 172 18.74 21.01 -11.48
CA ALA A 172 17.55 20.35 -12.00
C ALA A 172 17.85 18.90 -12.39
N THR A 173 18.96 18.66 -13.09
CA THR A 173 19.34 17.33 -13.55
C THR A 173 19.71 16.41 -12.39
N ILE A 174 20.57 16.87 -11.47
CA ILE A 174 21.00 16.11 -10.29
C ILE A 174 19.82 15.84 -9.37
N GLY A 175 19.00 16.86 -9.11
CA GLY A 175 17.80 16.75 -8.29
C GLY A 175 16.80 15.75 -8.88
N GLY A 176 16.48 15.89 -10.17
CA GLY A 176 15.49 15.03 -10.84
C GLY A 176 15.94 13.57 -10.93
N ILE A 177 17.19 13.31 -11.34
CA ILE A 177 17.74 11.95 -11.39
C ILE A 177 17.86 11.37 -9.98
N GLY A 178 18.38 12.14 -9.03
CA GLY A 178 18.52 11.72 -7.64
C GLY A 178 17.17 11.36 -7.02
N ALA A 179 16.16 12.22 -7.19
CA ALA A 179 14.82 11.98 -6.68
C ALA A 179 14.19 10.74 -7.32
N PHE A 180 14.33 10.57 -8.63
CA PHE A 180 13.83 9.39 -9.34
C PHE A 180 14.47 8.09 -8.83
N ILE A 181 15.79 8.04 -8.69
CA ILE A 181 16.52 6.88 -8.16
C ILE A 181 16.09 6.60 -6.71
N LEU A 182 15.95 7.64 -5.90
CA LEU A 182 15.55 7.51 -4.50
C LEU A 182 14.13 6.96 -4.37
N VAL A 183 13.18 7.44 -5.19
CA VAL A 183 11.80 6.94 -5.21
C VAL A 183 11.77 5.46 -5.63
N ILE A 184 12.51 5.09 -6.67
CA ILE A 184 12.67 3.69 -7.07
C ILE A 184 13.22 2.87 -5.89
N GLY A 185 14.32 3.32 -5.27
CA GLY A 185 14.93 2.66 -4.13
C GLY A 185 13.97 2.48 -2.95
N LEU A 186 13.17 3.50 -2.64
CA LEU A 186 12.14 3.46 -1.59
C LEU A 186 11.05 2.42 -1.88
N VAL A 187 10.60 2.32 -3.14
CA VAL A 187 9.58 1.37 -3.57
C VAL A 187 10.08 -0.08 -3.49
N PHE A 188 11.33 -0.34 -3.87
CA PHE A 188 11.91 -1.69 -3.90
C PHE A 188 12.47 -2.16 -2.55
N VAL A 189 13.18 -1.30 -1.83
CA VAL A 189 13.92 -1.69 -0.60
C VAL A 189 13.02 -1.70 0.63
N ARG A 190 11.96 -0.86 0.68
CA ARG A 190 11.04 -0.66 1.81
C ARG A 190 11.73 -0.77 3.18
N PRO A 191 12.45 0.28 3.62
CA PRO A 191 13.19 0.28 4.87
C PRO A 191 12.28 -0.16 6.04
N LYS A 192 12.74 -1.14 6.84
CA LYS A 192 12.00 -1.68 8.00
C LYS A 192 12.06 -0.77 9.24
N GLY A 193 12.11 0.55 9.05
CA GLY A 193 12.26 1.53 10.13
C GLY A 193 11.64 2.88 9.78
N THR A 194 11.80 3.87 10.66
CA THR A 194 11.28 5.23 10.44
C THR A 194 11.98 5.85 9.23
N PRO A 195 11.27 6.11 8.11
CA PRO A 195 11.87 6.52 6.85
C PRO A 195 12.30 8.00 6.81
N THR A 196 12.46 8.64 7.97
CA THR A 196 12.71 10.09 8.10
C THR A 196 13.90 10.55 7.28
N PHE A 197 15.03 9.84 7.36
CA PHE A 197 16.23 10.22 6.60
C PHE A 197 15.99 10.18 5.09
N ALA A 198 15.34 9.12 4.59
CA ALA A 198 15.09 8.97 3.16
C ALA A 198 14.10 10.02 2.65
N MET A 199 13.11 10.40 3.46
CA MET A 199 12.13 11.43 3.08
C MET A 199 12.72 12.84 3.13
N THR A 200 13.57 13.15 4.10
CA THR A 200 14.28 14.43 4.11
C THR A 200 15.28 14.52 2.96
N ALA A 201 15.97 13.42 2.63
CA ALA A 201 16.84 13.36 1.46
C ALA A 201 16.06 13.57 0.16
N TYR A 202 14.85 13.01 0.05
CA TYR A 202 13.95 13.26 -1.07
C TYR A 202 13.60 14.74 -1.19
N VAL A 203 13.19 15.39 -0.11
CA VAL A 203 12.88 16.83 -0.12
C VAL A 203 14.09 17.66 -0.55
N GLY A 204 15.30 17.31 -0.11
CA GLY A 204 16.52 17.99 -0.56
C GLY A 204 16.76 17.88 -2.07
N LEU A 205 16.53 16.70 -2.65
CA LEU A 205 16.67 16.45 -4.09
C LEU A 205 15.56 17.15 -4.89
N GLU A 206 14.34 17.14 -4.38
CA GLU A 206 13.22 17.88 -4.96
C GLU A 206 13.44 19.39 -4.92
N ILE A 207 14.03 19.95 -3.86
CA ILE A 207 14.36 21.36 -3.81
C ILE A 207 15.28 21.73 -4.98
N LEU A 208 16.32 20.93 -5.25
CA LEU A 208 17.23 21.14 -6.38
C LEU A 208 16.50 21.01 -7.72
N PHE A 209 15.65 19.97 -7.85
CA PHE A 209 14.88 19.74 -9.07
C PHE A 209 13.91 20.90 -9.36
N LEU A 210 13.02 21.21 -8.42
CA LEU A 210 11.97 22.21 -8.58
C LEU A 210 12.55 23.60 -8.72
N SER A 211 13.52 24.00 -7.89
CA SER A 211 14.09 25.35 -7.98
C SER A 211 14.80 25.57 -9.33
N GLY A 212 15.59 24.60 -9.78
CA GLY A 212 16.28 24.65 -11.06
C GLY A 212 15.30 24.66 -12.24
N PHE A 213 14.33 23.75 -12.25
CA PHE A 213 13.30 23.70 -13.29
C PHE A 213 12.47 24.98 -13.34
N THR A 214 12.04 25.49 -12.18
CA THR A 214 11.28 26.73 -12.06
C THR A 214 12.07 27.92 -12.57
N TYR A 215 13.37 28.01 -12.23
CA TYR A 215 14.22 29.11 -12.66
C TYR A 215 14.39 29.14 -14.19
N ILE A 216 14.58 27.98 -14.81
CA ILE A 216 14.65 27.86 -16.28
C ILE A 216 13.34 28.32 -16.92
N MET A 217 12.20 27.92 -16.36
CA MET A 217 10.89 28.34 -16.84
C MET A 217 10.63 29.83 -16.62
N GLU A 218 11.13 30.41 -15.53
CA GLU A 218 11.01 31.85 -15.24
C GLU A 218 11.79 32.69 -16.25
N LEU A 219 12.98 32.24 -16.67
CA LEU A 219 13.73 32.94 -17.72
C LEU A 219 13.02 32.89 -19.08
N ALA A 220 12.31 31.80 -19.37
CA ALA A 220 11.51 31.69 -20.60
C ALA A 220 10.20 32.48 -20.50
N TYR A 221 9.53 32.47 -19.35
CA TYR A 221 8.26 33.14 -19.11
C TYR A 221 8.30 33.92 -17.79
N PRO A 222 8.66 35.21 -17.82
CA PRO A 222 8.74 36.04 -16.61
C PRO A 222 7.42 36.05 -15.81
N GLY A 223 7.51 35.87 -14.50
CA GLY A 223 6.42 35.81 -13.53
C GLY A 223 5.70 34.46 -13.43
N ILE A 224 6.11 33.43 -14.18
CA ILE A 224 5.41 32.13 -14.18
C ILE A 224 5.53 31.41 -12.83
N ALA A 225 6.66 31.56 -12.14
CA ALA A 225 6.90 30.90 -10.85
C ALA A 225 5.90 31.35 -9.79
N LEU A 226 5.69 32.66 -9.67
CA LEU A 226 4.75 33.24 -8.71
C LEU A 226 3.31 32.88 -9.06
N GLN A 227 2.94 32.97 -10.34
CA GLN A 227 1.60 32.60 -10.80
C GLN A 227 1.30 31.12 -10.54
N ALA A 228 2.23 30.22 -10.87
CA ALA A 228 2.07 28.80 -10.63
C ALA A 228 2.00 28.47 -9.12
N GLY A 229 2.81 29.15 -8.31
CA GLY A 229 2.76 29.02 -6.85
C GLY A 229 1.39 29.41 -6.27
N LEU A 230 0.85 30.56 -6.69
CA LEU A 230 -0.47 31.03 -6.25
C LEU A 230 -1.60 30.10 -6.69
N VAL A 231 -1.58 29.63 -7.94
CA VAL A 231 -2.57 28.68 -8.46
C VAL A 231 -2.48 27.35 -7.70
N THR A 232 -1.29 26.83 -7.45
CA THR A 232 -1.09 25.58 -6.69
C THR A 232 -1.58 25.72 -5.24
N ALA A 233 -1.29 26.84 -4.59
CA ALA A 233 -1.80 27.15 -3.26
C ALA A 233 -3.34 27.24 -3.26
N GLY A 234 -3.92 27.87 -4.29
CA GLY A 234 -5.38 27.94 -4.48
C GLY A 234 -6.02 26.57 -4.69
N ILE A 235 -5.42 25.70 -5.52
CA ILE A 235 -5.88 24.33 -5.75
C ILE A 235 -5.77 23.52 -4.45
N THR A 236 -4.63 23.55 -3.79
CA THR A 236 -4.41 22.79 -2.55
C THR A 236 -5.35 23.25 -1.44
N GLY A 237 -5.53 24.58 -1.28
CA GLY A 237 -6.45 25.17 -0.31
C GLY A 237 -7.91 24.83 -0.61
N SER A 238 -8.35 24.96 -1.87
CA SER A 238 -9.72 24.61 -2.27
C SER A 238 -10.01 23.12 -2.09
N MET A 239 -9.08 22.23 -2.45
CA MET A 239 -9.24 20.79 -2.24
C MET A 239 -9.26 20.42 -0.75
N THR A 240 -8.45 21.10 0.07
CA THR A 240 -8.48 20.93 1.53
C THR A 240 -9.81 21.39 2.13
N MET A 241 -10.32 22.55 1.69
CA MET A 241 -11.65 23.05 2.09
C MET A 241 -12.77 22.10 1.65
N LEU A 242 -12.69 21.57 0.44
CA LEU A 242 -13.67 20.62 -0.10
C LEU A 242 -13.68 19.29 0.66
N TYR A 243 -12.51 18.82 1.10
CA TYR A 243 -12.40 17.62 1.93
C TYR A 243 -12.93 17.86 3.35
N THR A 244 -12.50 18.95 4.00
CA THR A 244 -12.89 19.27 5.39
C THR A 244 -14.37 19.59 5.54
N SER A 245 -14.99 20.23 4.54
CA SER A 245 -16.43 20.49 4.49
C SER A 245 -17.28 19.21 4.35
N ARG A 246 -16.65 18.05 4.11
CA ARG A 246 -17.31 16.74 3.92
C ARG A 246 -18.40 16.73 2.85
N VAL A 247 -18.38 17.71 1.93
CA VAL A 247 -19.32 17.81 0.80
C VAL A 247 -19.13 16.61 -0.12
N ILE A 248 -17.88 16.19 -0.33
CA ILE A 248 -17.52 15.02 -1.14
C ILE A 248 -17.05 13.90 -0.22
N ARG A 249 -17.80 12.80 -0.18
CA ARG A 249 -17.32 11.56 0.47
C ARG A 249 -16.40 10.80 -0.47
N VAL A 250 -15.11 10.95 -0.24
CA VAL A 250 -14.09 10.08 -0.84
C VAL A 250 -14.24 8.67 -0.27
N GLY A 251 -14.18 7.65 -1.13
CA GLY A 251 -14.36 6.26 -0.73
C GLY A 251 -13.47 5.30 -1.51
N PRO A 252 -13.49 3.99 -1.18
CA PRO A 252 -12.60 3.01 -1.79
C PRO A 252 -12.68 2.94 -3.31
N ARG A 253 -13.90 3.11 -3.87
CA ARG A 253 -14.13 3.12 -5.32
C ARG A 253 -13.49 4.32 -6.01
N PHE A 254 -13.54 5.50 -5.38
CA PHE A 254 -12.88 6.70 -5.90
C PHE A 254 -11.36 6.48 -5.99
N ASN A 255 -10.76 5.93 -4.94
CA ASN A 255 -9.32 5.67 -4.93
C ASN A 255 -8.88 4.65 -5.99
N MET A 256 -9.71 3.65 -6.29
CA MET A 256 -9.43 2.71 -7.39
C MET A 256 -9.44 3.41 -8.75
N VAL A 257 -10.43 4.27 -9.00
CA VAL A 257 -10.49 5.08 -10.23
C VAL A 257 -9.30 6.03 -10.31
N MET A 258 -8.97 6.72 -9.21
CA MET A 258 -7.83 7.63 -9.19
C MET A 258 -6.51 6.91 -9.41
N ALA A 259 -6.31 5.73 -8.82
CA ALA A 259 -5.12 4.93 -9.08
C ALA A 259 -4.99 4.55 -10.57
N ALA A 260 -6.11 4.21 -11.23
CA ALA A 260 -6.12 3.94 -12.66
C ALA A 260 -5.77 5.19 -13.49
N LEU A 261 -6.37 6.34 -13.17
CA LEU A 261 -6.10 7.62 -13.85
C LEU A 261 -4.63 8.04 -13.70
N VAL A 262 -4.11 8.02 -12.47
CA VAL A 262 -2.71 8.34 -12.17
C VAL A 262 -1.78 7.39 -12.92
N SER A 263 -2.05 6.08 -12.89
CA SER A 263 -1.24 5.11 -13.63
C SER A 263 -1.25 5.39 -15.13
N THR A 264 -2.39 5.78 -15.70
CA THR A 264 -2.53 6.13 -17.12
C THR A 264 -1.66 7.33 -17.48
N VAL A 265 -1.71 8.40 -16.69
CA VAL A 265 -0.85 9.59 -16.91
C VAL A 265 0.63 9.22 -16.80
N MET A 266 1.00 8.43 -15.80
CA MET A 266 2.38 7.96 -15.65
C MET A 266 2.84 7.10 -16.83
N PHE A 267 1.97 6.24 -17.37
CA PHE A 267 2.28 5.46 -18.57
C PHE A 267 2.53 6.35 -19.79
N VAL A 268 1.76 7.43 -19.96
CA VAL A 268 1.99 8.40 -21.03
C VAL A 268 3.37 9.06 -20.88
N TYR A 269 3.76 9.46 -19.68
CA TYR A 269 5.07 10.08 -19.42
C TYR A 269 6.24 9.12 -19.60
N VAL A 270 6.13 7.88 -19.13
CA VAL A 270 7.13 6.84 -19.35
C VAL A 270 7.23 6.50 -20.84
N GLY A 271 6.10 6.39 -21.54
CA GLY A 271 6.07 6.17 -22.99
C GLY A 271 6.81 7.29 -23.74
N GLN A 272 6.55 8.54 -23.39
CA GLN A 272 7.24 9.70 -23.96
C GLN A 272 8.75 9.66 -23.67
N PHE A 273 9.15 9.33 -22.45
CA PHE A 273 10.56 9.20 -22.08
C PHE A 273 11.26 8.10 -22.89
N LEU A 274 10.62 6.94 -23.07
CA LEU A 274 11.17 5.85 -23.87
C LEU A 274 11.29 6.20 -25.37
N LEU A 275 10.28 6.89 -25.92
CA LEU A 275 10.32 7.35 -27.32
C LEU A 275 11.45 8.36 -27.56
N TYR A 276 11.66 9.26 -26.59
CA TYR A 276 12.77 10.20 -26.62
C TYR A 276 14.13 9.47 -26.64
N LEU A 277 14.28 8.41 -25.84
CA LEU A 277 15.52 7.62 -25.79
C LEU A 277 15.81 6.80 -27.05
N ILE A 278 14.77 6.28 -27.73
CA ILE A 278 14.93 5.35 -28.86
C ILE A 278 15.09 6.08 -30.20
N GLY A 279 14.41 7.21 -30.39
CA GLY A 279 14.34 7.86 -31.71
C GLY A 279 14.37 9.39 -31.71
N GLY A 280 14.49 10.04 -30.55
CA GLY A 280 14.41 11.51 -30.45
C GLY A 280 13.06 12.09 -30.90
N VAL A 281 12.06 11.25 -31.14
CA VAL A 281 10.74 11.66 -31.62
C VAL A 281 9.91 12.09 -30.41
N THR A 282 9.52 13.35 -30.38
CA THR A 282 8.54 13.88 -29.43
C THR A 282 7.14 13.75 -30.05
N ILE A 283 6.14 13.31 -29.26
CA ILE A 283 4.75 13.28 -29.74
C ILE A 283 4.24 14.72 -29.92
N PRO A 284 4.04 15.23 -31.16
CA PRO A 284 3.80 16.66 -31.40
C PRO A 284 2.44 17.14 -30.86
N PHE A 285 1.44 16.26 -30.86
CA PHE A 285 0.06 16.60 -30.50
C PHE A 285 -0.19 16.77 -28.99
N ILE A 286 0.70 16.26 -28.13
CA ILE A 286 0.59 16.38 -26.66
C ILE A 286 1.44 17.54 -26.12
N HIS A 287 2.48 17.94 -26.87
CA HIS A 287 3.44 18.98 -26.51
C HIS A 287 3.19 20.31 -27.21
N GLY A 288 2.39 20.35 -28.27
CA GLY A 288 2.02 21.61 -28.93
C GLY A 288 1.14 22.50 -28.05
N SER A 289 1.27 23.82 -28.23
CA SER A 289 0.41 24.87 -27.64
C SER A 289 -0.99 24.95 -28.26
N GLY A 290 -1.36 24.00 -29.13
CA GLY A 290 -2.71 23.92 -29.68
C GLY A 290 -3.78 23.70 -28.61
N LEU A 291 -5.03 24.05 -28.92
CA LEU A 291 -6.20 23.94 -28.03
C LEU A 291 -6.32 22.56 -27.33
N ILE A 292 -5.95 21.50 -28.06
CA ILE A 292 -5.94 20.11 -27.57
C ILE A 292 -4.85 19.90 -26.50
N GLY A 293 -3.67 20.48 -26.68
CA GLY A 293 -2.55 20.38 -25.74
C GLY A 293 -2.79 21.14 -24.44
N ILE A 294 -3.49 22.29 -24.51
CA ILE A 294 -3.95 23.06 -23.33
C ILE A 294 -5.04 22.27 -22.60
N GLY A 295 -6.07 21.80 -23.32
CA GLY A 295 -7.16 21.02 -22.72
C GLY A 295 -6.68 19.74 -22.04
N PHE A 296 -5.72 19.04 -22.65
CA PHE A 296 -5.08 17.86 -22.05
C PHE A 296 -4.34 18.19 -20.75
N SER A 297 -3.54 19.27 -20.74
CA SER A 297 -2.85 19.72 -19.53
C SER A 297 -3.84 20.14 -18.42
N ALA A 298 -4.96 20.80 -18.78
CA ALA A 298 -6.00 21.14 -17.82
C ALA A 298 -6.66 19.90 -17.19
N ILE A 299 -6.89 18.84 -17.97
CA ILE A 299 -7.40 17.56 -17.46
C ILE A 299 -6.41 16.93 -16.50
N ILE A 300 -5.10 16.94 -16.81
CA ILE A 300 -4.08 16.39 -15.92
C ILE A 300 -4.01 17.19 -14.61
N VAL A 301 -4.09 18.53 -14.66
CA VAL A 301 -4.14 19.36 -13.46
C VAL A 301 -5.37 18.99 -12.60
N ALA A 302 -6.53 18.75 -13.22
CA ALA A 302 -7.71 18.29 -12.49
C ALA A 302 -7.49 16.92 -11.83
N ILE A 303 -6.93 15.94 -12.56
CA ILE A 303 -6.58 14.62 -12.02
C ILE A 303 -5.60 14.74 -10.85
N ALA A 304 -4.55 15.56 -11.00
CA ALA A 304 -3.56 15.83 -9.95
C ALA A 304 -4.22 16.49 -8.73
N SER A 305 -5.14 17.44 -8.92
CA SER A 305 -5.87 18.03 -7.79
C SER A 305 -6.71 17.01 -7.02
N PHE A 306 -7.27 15.99 -7.70
CA PHE A 306 -8.03 14.92 -7.07
C PHE A 306 -7.17 13.89 -6.34
N THR A 307 -5.86 13.80 -6.61
CA THR A 307 -4.98 12.92 -5.83
C THR A 307 -4.86 13.41 -4.39
N LEU A 308 -4.90 14.73 -4.14
CA LEU A 308 -4.95 15.29 -2.78
C LEU A 308 -6.16 14.76 -1.98
N LEU A 309 -7.33 14.64 -2.60
CA LEU A 309 -8.52 14.06 -1.95
C LEU A 309 -8.29 12.60 -1.56
N SER A 310 -7.63 11.83 -2.44
CA SER A 310 -7.24 10.44 -2.16
C SER A 310 -6.21 10.37 -1.03
N ASP A 311 -5.29 11.32 -0.95
CA ASP A 311 -4.26 11.39 0.11
C ASP A 311 -4.89 11.67 1.48
N PHE A 312 -5.81 12.64 1.57
CA PHE A 312 -6.53 12.92 2.82
C PHE A 312 -7.35 11.72 3.27
N TYR A 313 -8.01 11.02 2.35
CA TYR A 313 -8.73 9.78 2.65
C TYR A 313 -7.80 8.70 3.19
N PHE A 314 -6.61 8.54 2.61
CA PHE A 314 -5.62 7.57 3.09
C PHE A 314 -5.15 7.91 4.52
N ILE A 315 -4.93 9.20 4.82
CA ILE A 315 -4.54 9.67 6.15
C ILE A 315 -5.64 9.39 7.19
N GLU A 316 -6.89 9.73 6.86
CA GLU A 316 -8.03 9.51 7.76
C GLU A 316 -8.26 8.02 8.02
N MET A 317 -8.19 7.19 6.98
CA MET A 317 -8.35 5.74 7.10
C MET A 317 -7.18 5.11 7.86
N GLY A 318 -5.95 5.55 7.62
CA GLY A 318 -4.76 5.05 8.32
C GLY A 318 -4.79 5.37 9.82
N ALA A 319 -5.25 6.56 10.19
CA ALA A 319 -5.48 6.93 11.59
C ALA A 319 -6.60 6.10 12.23
N LYS A 320 -7.74 5.91 11.52
CA LYS A 320 -8.87 5.09 12.01
C LYS A 320 -8.50 3.62 12.22
N GLN A 321 -7.62 3.08 11.38
CA GLN A 321 -7.14 1.69 11.48
C GLN A 321 -6.00 1.51 12.49
N GLY A 322 -5.51 2.60 13.12
CA GLY A 322 -4.45 2.54 14.10
C GLY A 322 -3.09 2.12 13.51
N PHE A 323 -2.76 2.61 12.31
CA PHE A 323 -1.45 2.36 11.69
C PHE A 323 -0.31 2.84 12.60
N PRO A 324 0.89 2.24 12.51
CA PRO A 324 2.01 2.63 13.37
C PRO A 324 2.48 4.06 13.09
N LYS A 325 2.98 4.80 14.11
CA LYS A 325 3.36 6.23 14.00
C LYS A 325 4.31 6.59 12.85
N HIS A 326 5.19 5.67 12.43
CA HIS A 326 6.09 5.92 11.31
C HIS A 326 5.36 6.10 9.96
N MET A 327 4.10 5.68 9.85
CA MET A 327 3.27 5.90 8.66
C MET A 327 2.87 7.37 8.47
N GLU A 328 2.91 8.20 9.51
CA GLU A 328 2.70 9.65 9.38
C GLU A 328 3.72 10.29 8.43
N TRP A 329 4.95 9.78 8.42
CA TRP A 329 5.99 10.24 7.51
C TRP A 329 5.68 9.84 6.05
N TRP A 330 5.17 8.63 5.82
CA TRP A 330 4.72 8.18 4.51
C TRP A 330 3.53 8.97 3.98
N ALA A 331 2.57 9.26 4.87
CA ALA A 331 1.44 10.13 4.58
C ALA A 331 1.89 11.54 4.18
N ALA A 332 2.79 12.14 4.96
CA ALA A 332 3.34 13.45 4.68
C ALA A 332 4.11 13.51 3.35
N PHE A 333 4.90 12.47 3.07
CA PHE A 333 5.60 12.31 1.80
C PHE A 333 4.64 12.21 0.60
N GLY A 334 3.61 11.37 0.68
CA GLY A 334 2.62 11.24 -0.40
C GLY A 334 1.88 12.55 -0.68
N LEU A 335 1.52 13.28 0.37
CA LEU A 335 0.89 14.58 0.25
C LEU A 335 1.83 15.60 -0.43
N LEU A 336 3.12 15.59 -0.09
CA LEU A 336 4.13 16.43 -0.74
C LEU A 336 4.30 16.08 -2.23
N MET A 337 4.35 14.79 -2.59
CA MET A 337 4.40 14.34 -3.99
C MET A 337 3.24 14.91 -4.81
N SER A 338 2.01 14.83 -4.26
CA SER A 338 0.82 15.33 -4.95
C SER A 338 0.87 16.85 -5.15
N VAL A 339 1.29 17.61 -4.15
CA VAL A 339 1.42 19.08 -4.29
C VAL A 339 2.50 19.46 -5.30
N VAL A 340 3.66 18.81 -5.25
CA VAL A 340 4.75 19.01 -6.23
C VAL A 340 4.28 18.66 -7.64
N TRP A 341 3.54 17.57 -7.80
CA TRP A 341 2.99 17.19 -9.09
C TRP A 341 2.02 18.24 -9.64
N ILE A 342 1.09 18.73 -8.81
CA ILE A 342 0.19 19.83 -9.21
C ILE A 342 1.00 21.05 -9.65
N TYR A 343 2.05 21.41 -8.91
CA TYR A 343 2.90 22.55 -9.25
C TYR A 343 3.54 22.43 -10.63
N ILE A 344 4.14 21.28 -10.96
CA ILE A 344 4.77 21.04 -12.26
C ILE A 344 3.74 21.08 -13.39
N GLU A 345 2.55 20.51 -13.19
CA GLU A 345 1.49 20.53 -14.20
C GLU A 345 0.90 21.92 -14.41
N VAL A 346 0.79 22.72 -13.35
CA VAL A 346 0.38 24.13 -13.44
C VAL A 346 1.44 24.95 -14.17
N LEU A 347 2.73 24.76 -13.88
CA LEU A 347 3.82 25.39 -14.63
C LEU A 347 3.71 25.07 -16.13
N ARG A 348 3.50 23.79 -16.47
CA ARG A 348 3.35 23.34 -17.86
C ARG A 348 2.07 23.87 -18.52
N LEU A 349 0.98 23.99 -17.77
CA LEU A 349 -0.27 24.55 -18.29
C LEU A 349 -0.10 26.04 -18.61
N ILE A 350 0.51 26.81 -17.70
CA ILE A 350 0.74 28.24 -17.91
C ILE A 350 1.75 28.48 -19.02
N SER A 351 2.79 27.65 -19.16
CA SER A 351 3.75 27.79 -20.26
C SER A 351 3.06 27.59 -21.61
N LYS A 352 2.24 26.54 -21.76
CA LYS A 352 1.46 26.29 -22.98
C LYS A 352 0.44 27.38 -23.32
N LEU A 353 -0.02 28.14 -22.33
CA LEU A 353 -0.93 29.28 -22.54
C LEU A 353 -0.18 30.54 -23.01
N ARG A 354 1.15 30.57 -22.84
CA ARG A 354 2.03 31.70 -23.19
C ARG A 354 2.89 31.44 -24.42
N ASP A 355 3.05 30.17 -24.81
CA ASP A 355 3.59 29.69 -26.09
C ASP A 355 2.67 29.99 -27.26
#